data_AF-A0AAN5CSP1-F1
#
_entry.id   AF-A0AAN5CSP1-F1
#
_cell.length_a   1.000
_cell.length_b   1.000
_cell.length_c   1.000
_cell.angle_alpha   90.00
_cell.angle_beta   90.00
_cell.angle_gamma   90.00
#
_symmetry.space_group_name_H-M   'P 1'
#
loop_
_entity.id
_entity.type
_entity.pdbx_description
1 polymer ?
#
loop_
_entity_poly.entity_id
_entity_poly.type
_entity_poly.pdbx_seq_one_letter_code
_entity_poly.pdbx_strand_id
1 'polypeptide(L)'
;THTLYTLNGVKLMSEASRRQHRRLTKSLIATVVIPGLIFAVPQTTLIALYFMGLDKPEIIPFVFEIIGTHSIIHSITVILTTD
;
A
#
# COMPACT_ATOMS: atom_id res chain seq x y z
N THR A 1 8.18 37.35 -19.46
CA THR A 1 7.42 37.57 -18.20
C THR A 1 6.31 36.56 -17.94
N HIS A 2 5.92 35.69 -18.89
CA HIS A 2 4.86 34.69 -18.67
C HIS A 2 5.29 33.39 -17.95
N THR A 3 6.58 33.05 -17.91
CA THR A 3 7.09 31.78 -17.37
C THR A 3 7.17 31.73 -15.83
N LEU A 4 7.28 32.87 -15.15
CA LEU A 4 7.33 32.94 -13.68
C LEU A 4 5.95 32.77 -13.02
N TYR A 5 4.86 33.11 -13.72
CA TYR A 5 3.50 32.92 -13.22
C TYR A 5 3.12 31.43 -13.16
N THR A 6 3.57 30.64 -14.14
CA THR A 6 3.32 29.19 -14.19
C THR A 6 4.08 28.44 -13.09
N LEU A 7 5.29 28.90 -12.74
CA LEU A 7 6.08 28.38 -11.61
C LEU A 7 5.49 28.78 -10.25
N ASN A 8 4.83 29.94 -10.15
CA ASN A 8 4.09 30.33 -8.94
C ASN A 8 2.78 29.56 -8.75
N GLY A 9 2.15 29.04 -9.82
CA GLY A 9 0.95 28.20 -9.73
C GLY A 9 1.17 26.90 -8.93
N VAL A 10 2.37 26.30 -9.02
CA VAL A 10 2.76 25.12 -8.22
C VAL A 10 3.06 25.49 -6.76
N LYS A 11 3.47 26.74 -6.52
CA LYS A 11 3.78 27.26 -5.17
C LYS A 11 2.52 27.70 -4.39
N LEU A 12 1.41 27.94 -5.09
CA LEU A 12 0.15 28.49 -4.58
C LEU A 12 -0.87 27.43 -4.13
N MET A 13 -0.46 26.23 -3.76
CA MET A 13 -1.33 25.41 -2.91
C MET A 13 -1.48 26.13 -1.56
N SER A 14 -2.71 26.57 -1.26
CA SER A 14 -3.07 27.09 0.05
C SER A 14 -2.66 26.08 1.13
N GLU A 15 -2.39 26.53 2.35
CA GLU A 15 -2.02 25.63 3.45
C GLU A 15 -3.07 24.53 3.68
N ALA A 16 -4.35 24.85 3.45
CA ALA A 16 -5.46 23.89 3.47
C ALA A 16 -5.28 22.81 2.39
N SER A 17 -4.96 23.20 1.16
CA SER A 17 -4.68 22.27 0.06
C SER A 17 -3.45 21.39 0.34
N ARG A 18 -2.37 21.93 0.93
CA ARG A 18 -1.19 21.13 1.33
C ARG A 18 -1.52 20.11 2.41
N ARG A 19 -2.33 20.47 3.40
CA ARG A 19 -2.77 19.53 4.46
C ARG A 19 -3.62 18.42 3.86
N GLN A 20 -4.56 18.76 2.97
CA GLN A 20 -5.40 17.77 2.29
C GLN A 20 -4.56 16.84 1.41
N HIS A 21 -3.65 17.39 0.61
CA HIS A 21 -2.77 16.58 -0.24
C HIS A 21 -1.86 15.66 0.60
N ARG A 22 -1.32 16.12 1.72
CA ARG A 22 -0.54 15.27 2.63
C ARG A 22 -1.40 14.14 3.24
N ARG A 23 -2.66 14.41 3.56
CA ARG A 23 -3.60 13.40 4.06
C ARG A 23 -3.90 12.35 2.97
N LEU A 24 -4.19 12.79 1.75
CA LEU A 24 -4.41 11.92 0.60
C LEU A 24 -3.17 11.08 0.26
N THR A 25 -1.97 11.67 0.27
CA THR A 25 -0.73 10.94 0.04
C THR A 25 -0.48 9.89 1.11
N LYS A 26 -0.74 10.19 2.40
CA LYS A 26 -0.65 9.18 3.48
C LYS A 26 -1.67 8.07 3.28
N SER A 27 -2.90 8.42 2.89
CA SER A 27 -3.97 7.48 2.58
C SER A 27 -3.57 6.52 1.46
N LEU A 28 -3.01 7.08 0.37
CA LEU A 28 -2.52 6.34 -0.78
C LEU A 28 -1.35 5.42 -0.43
N ILE A 29 -0.42 5.91 0.39
CA ILE A 29 0.68 5.08 0.89
C ILE A 29 0.12 3.93 1.73
N ALA A 30 -0.85 4.16 2.61
CA ALA A 30 -1.45 3.10 3.41
C ALA A 30 -2.20 2.06 2.54
N THR A 31 -2.96 2.49 1.53
CA THR A 31 -3.66 1.58 0.60
C THR A 31 -2.74 0.74 -0.27
N VAL A 32 -1.51 1.17 -0.53
CA VAL A 32 -0.54 0.41 -1.32
C VAL A 32 0.39 -0.43 -0.43
N VAL A 33 0.89 0.16 0.65
CA VAL A 33 1.87 -0.48 1.53
C VAL A 33 1.24 -1.60 2.35
N ILE A 34 0.03 -1.42 2.90
CA ILE A 34 -0.60 -2.44 3.74
C ILE A 34 -0.87 -3.73 2.93
N PRO A 35 -1.51 -3.68 1.75
CA PRO A 35 -1.70 -4.88 0.94
C PRO A 35 -0.36 -5.45 0.43
N GLY A 36 0.58 -4.58 0.06
CA GLY A 36 1.93 -5.00 -0.34
C GLY A 36 2.66 -5.79 0.75
N LEU A 37 2.57 -5.38 2.01
CA LEU A 37 3.14 -6.12 3.15
C LEU A 37 2.43 -7.44 3.40
N ILE A 38 1.09 -7.46 3.29
CA ILE A 38 0.28 -8.69 3.42
C ILE A 38 0.66 -9.72 2.37
N PHE A 39 1.10 -9.31 1.19
CA PHE A 39 1.59 -10.22 0.14
C PHE A 39 3.07 -10.58 0.30
N ALA A 40 3.93 -9.61 0.62
CA ALA A 40 5.37 -9.82 0.69
C ALA A 40 5.79 -10.73 1.85
N VAL A 41 5.13 -10.63 3.01
CA VAL A 41 5.49 -11.43 4.20
C VAL A 41 5.25 -12.94 4.00
N PRO A 42 4.07 -13.41 3.54
CA PRO A 42 3.86 -14.82 3.24
C PRO A 42 4.80 -15.34 2.16
N GLN A 43 5.03 -14.55 1.11
CA GLN A 43 5.89 -14.96 0.00
C GLN A 43 7.36 -15.11 0.40
N THR A 44 7.89 -14.15 1.18
CA THR A 44 9.25 -14.25 1.72
C THR A 44 9.39 -15.42 2.71
N THR A 45 8.34 -15.73 3.47
CA THR A 45 8.29 -16.90 4.35
C THR A 45 8.39 -18.21 3.57
N LEU A 46 7.65 -18.36 2.46
CA LEU A 46 7.75 -19.55 1.60
C LEU A 46 9.14 -19.72 0.98
N ILE A 47 9.73 -18.62 0.50
CA ILE A 47 11.09 -18.61 -0.06
C ILE A 47 12.10 -19.04 1.00
N ALA A 48 12.00 -18.51 2.22
CA ALA A 48 12.88 -18.87 3.33
C ALA A 48 12.77 -20.36 3.70
N LEU A 49 11.54 -20.90 3.80
CA LEU A 49 11.31 -22.31 4.09
C LEU A 49 11.92 -23.23 3.02
N TYR A 50 11.79 -22.86 1.75
CA TYR A 50 12.40 -23.58 0.64
C TYR A 50 13.93 -23.61 0.75
N PHE A 51 14.57 -22.46 1.02
CA PHE A 51 16.03 -22.41 1.18
C PHE A 51 16.53 -23.12 2.44
N MET A 52 15.72 -23.19 3.49
CA MET A 52 16.05 -23.91 4.72
C MET A 52 15.74 -25.42 4.63
N GLY A 53 15.13 -25.90 3.54
CA GLY A 53 14.76 -27.30 3.37
C GLY A 53 13.72 -27.78 4.40
N LEU A 54 12.90 -26.87 4.92
CA LEU A 54 11.88 -27.19 5.93
C LEU A 54 10.58 -27.58 5.24
N ASP A 55 10.27 -28.87 5.22
CA ASP A 55 8.98 -29.37 4.75
C ASP A 55 7.89 -29.09 5.78
N LYS A 56 7.18 -27.99 5.56
CA LYS A 56 6.03 -27.55 6.35
C LYS A 56 4.80 -27.40 5.43
N PRO A 57 4.19 -28.51 4.99
CA PRO A 57 3.09 -28.49 4.01
C PRO A 57 1.86 -27.72 4.51
N GLU A 58 1.71 -27.59 5.83
CA GLU A 58 0.66 -26.82 6.52
C GLU A 58 0.74 -25.30 6.26
N ILE A 59 1.92 -24.78 5.89
CA ILE A 59 2.14 -23.34 5.67
C ILE A 59 1.58 -22.90 4.32
N ILE A 60 1.59 -23.78 3.32
CA ILE A 60 1.08 -23.49 1.97
C ILE A 60 -0.40 -23.04 1.97
N PRO A 61 -1.36 -23.80 2.55
CA PRO A 61 -2.76 -23.38 2.58
C PRO A 61 -2.96 -22.10 3.39
N PHE A 62 -2.21 -21.90 4.47
CA PHE A 62 -2.25 -20.67 5.27
C PHE A 62 -1.79 -19.43 4.46
N VAL A 63 -0.76 -19.58 3.63
CA VAL A 63 -0.31 -18.50 2.73
C VAL A 63 -1.37 -18.17 1.68
N PHE A 64 -2.03 -19.19 1.10
CA PHE A 64 -3.12 -18.97 0.15
C PHE A 64 -4.34 -18.30 0.80
N GLU A 65 -4.65 -18.61 2.06
CA GLU A 65 -5.71 -17.96 2.82
C GLU A 65 -5.40 -16.47 3.05
N ILE A 66 -4.16 -16.14 3.46
CA ILE A 66 -3.72 -14.75 3.63
C ILE A 66 -3.80 -13.98 2.29
N ILE A 67 -3.32 -14.59 1.20
CA ILE A 67 -3.38 -14.00 -0.14
C ILE A 67 -4.84 -13.83 -0.60
N GLY A 68 -5.72 -14.78 -0.29
CA GLY A 68 -7.16 -14.64 -0.58
C GLY A 68 -7.80 -13.48 0.18
N THR A 69 -7.39 -13.28 1.44
CA THR A 69 -7.91 -12.20 2.30
C THR A 69 -7.37 -10.83 1.89
N HIS A 70 -6.23 -10.75 1.18
CA HIS A 70 -5.68 -9.51 0.64
C HIS A 70 -6.71 -8.74 -0.21
N SER A 71 -7.44 -9.41 -1.10
CA SER A 71 -8.41 -8.74 -1.99
C SER A 71 -9.54 -8.06 -1.20
N ILE A 72 -9.94 -8.66 -0.07
CA ILE A 72 -10.96 -8.11 0.83
C ILE A 72 -10.38 -6.92 1.59
N ILE A 73 -9.18 -7.06 2.17
CA ILE A 73 -8.52 -5.98 2.94
C ILE A 73 -8.21 -4.79 2.03
N HIS A 74 -7.75 -5.02 0.81
CA HIS A 74 -7.51 -3.95 -0.16
C HIS A 74 -8.81 -3.19 -0.48
N SER A 75 -9.90 -3.92 -0.74
CA SER A 75 -11.21 -3.32 -1.01
C SER A 75 -11.73 -2.49 0.17
N ILE A 76 -11.63 -3.01 1.40
CA ILE A 76 -12.00 -2.29 2.63
C ILE A 76 -11.14 -1.05 2.81
N THR A 77 -9.82 -1.17 2.59
CA THR A 77 -8.88 -0.04 2.76
C THR A 77 -9.17 1.05 1.74
N VAL A 78 -9.49 0.70 0.48
CA VAL A 78 -9.91 1.68 -0.53
C VAL A 78 -11.20 2.38 -0.12
N ILE A 79 -12.22 1.66 0.34
CA ILE A 79 -13.49 2.26 0.80
C ILE A 79 -13.23 3.23 1.97
N LEU A 80 -12.55 2.79 3.02
CA LEU A 80 -12.24 3.60 4.21
C LEU A 80 -11.33 4.81 3.94
N THR A 81 -10.60 4.82 2.83
CA THR A 81 -9.71 5.93 2.46
C THR A 81 -10.32 6.89 1.46
N THR A 82 -11.48 6.54 0.88
CA THR A 82 -12.19 7.33 -0.14
C THR A 82 -13.46 7.98 0.42
N ASP A 83 -14.02 7.48 1.53
CA ASP A 83 -15.04 8.16 2.37
C ASP A 83 -14.43 9.21 3.31
#